data_AF-A0A413KAP9-F1
#
_entry.id   AF-A0A413KAP9-F1
#
_cell.length_a   1.000
_cell.length_b   1.000
_cell.length_c   1.000
_cell.angle_alpha   90.00
_cell.angle_beta   90.00
_cell.angle_gamma   90.00
#
_symmetry.space_group_name_H-M   'P 1'
#
loop_
_entity.id
_entity.type
_entity.pdbx_description
1 polymer ?
#
loop_
_entity_poly.entity_id
_entity_poly.type
_entity_poly.pdbx_seq_one_letter_code
_entity_poly.pdbx_strand_id
1 'polypeptide(L)'
;MPASAAGMSDPCASGQRAHGKTTTKGDQSSMNMKKISAACATAAALAALCVPGAAFAADGTLTLNAGDGSTLAGHSFTVYKLANYNDVVKDGANVKSVSASSPDAAADAWVKAALNKNGVTYNTSEGRNAAEQLLRLQTDSNTLRKVAGTLQSTAAASKVTAVKTNQTSTTGSLNLTLPEGYYLVVDAQGIPILVSTTIGGATRMSNGQTLGSTQIKTNVTKIDKKIKSVDGTWKDSAAATNGETRDFKATFTVPNKLAVDTITLEDHMTGITYIDGSFHASVDGTDITDQFGAIGKDKITAAAGKTQTDGTGFKVTSLQSLVDTYQASR
;
A
#
# COMPACT_ATOMS: atom_id res chain seq x y z
N MET A 1 48.49 46.64 -10.52
CA MET A 1 48.67 48.11 -10.47
C MET A 1 48.25 48.67 -11.83
N PRO A 2 47.62 49.85 -11.94
CA PRO A 2 46.98 50.71 -10.92
C PRO A 2 45.50 50.30 -10.69
N ALA A 3 44.67 50.79 -9.74
CA ALA A 3 44.71 51.87 -8.72
C ALA A 3 44.06 53.23 -9.06
N SER A 4 42.78 53.40 -8.68
CA SER A 4 42.07 54.62 -8.18
C SER A 4 40.55 54.43 -8.40
N ALA A 5 39.70 54.43 -7.36
CA ALA A 5 39.22 55.55 -6.54
C ALA A 5 38.22 56.46 -7.29
N ALA A 6 37.14 57.02 -6.75
CA ALA A 6 36.36 56.92 -5.51
C ALA A 6 35.23 57.96 -5.69
N GLY A 7 34.07 57.83 -5.04
CA GLY A 7 33.00 58.84 -5.20
C GLY A 7 31.71 58.52 -4.44
N MET A 8 31.58 59.08 -3.24
CA MET A 8 30.35 59.03 -2.43
C MET A 8 29.44 60.21 -2.74
N SER A 9 28.12 60.02 -2.75
CA SER A 9 27.12 60.98 -2.21
C SER A 9 25.68 60.45 -2.28
N ASP A 10 25.10 60.11 -1.13
CA ASP A 10 23.67 60.38 -0.86
C ASP A 10 23.53 61.86 -0.47
N PRO A 11 22.37 62.53 -0.71
CA PRO A 11 21.39 62.60 0.38
C PRO A 11 19.90 62.68 0.00
N CYS A 12 19.09 62.16 0.93
CA CYS A 12 17.71 62.51 1.31
C CYS A 12 16.84 63.56 0.56
N ALA A 13 15.59 63.12 0.34
CA ALA A 13 14.31 63.75 0.76
C ALA A 13 13.46 64.61 -0.20
N SER A 14 12.16 64.69 0.17
CA SER A 14 11.02 65.34 -0.50
C SER A 14 10.45 64.60 -1.73
N GLY A 15 9.14 64.45 -1.94
CA GLY A 15 8.00 64.82 -1.08
C GLY A 15 6.63 64.68 -1.79
N GLN A 16 5.57 64.54 -0.97
CA GLN A 16 4.15 64.78 -1.28
C GLN A 16 3.34 63.84 -2.20
N ARG A 17 2.04 63.80 -1.86
CA ARG A 17 0.94 62.96 -2.38
C ARG A 17 0.20 63.66 -3.54
N ALA A 18 -0.47 62.90 -4.41
CA ALA A 18 -1.88 63.14 -4.80
C ALA A 18 -2.49 61.98 -5.63
N HIS A 19 -3.83 61.93 -5.68
CA HIS A 19 -4.64 60.89 -6.36
C HIS A 19 -4.69 61.00 -7.88
N GLY A 20 -4.94 59.88 -8.59
CA GLY A 20 -5.29 59.89 -10.03
C GLY A 20 -5.81 58.55 -10.57
N LYS A 21 -6.80 58.60 -11.47
CA LYS A 21 -7.60 57.47 -11.99
C LYS A 21 -7.89 57.73 -13.50
N THR A 22 -8.06 56.76 -14.40
CA THR A 22 -8.27 55.30 -14.29
C THR A 22 -7.74 54.59 -15.54
N THR A 23 -7.28 53.32 -15.44
CA THR A 23 -7.21 52.28 -16.51
C THR A 23 -6.51 52.58 -17.86
N THR A 24 -5.53 51.73 -18.19
CA THR A 24 -5.32 51.26 -19.58
C THR A 24 -4.93 49.78 -19.58
N LYS A 25 -5.33 49.02 -20.61
CA LYS A 25 -5.06 47.58 -20.74
C LYS A 25 -3.55 47.31 -20.86
N GLY A 26 -3.07 46.31 -20.12
CA GLY A 26 -1.78 45.67 -20.32
C GLY A 26 -1.97 44.16 -20.50
N ASP A 27 -1.25 43.59 -21.47
CA ASP A 27 -1.20 42.16 -21.78
C ASP A 27 -0.05 41.47 -21.00
N GLN A 28 0.04 40.14 -21.11
CA GLN A 28 1.17 39.28 -20.72
C GLN A 28 1.38 38.94 -19.21
N SER A 29 1.01 37.70 -18.87
CA SER A 29 1.79 36.71 -18.10
C SER A 29 2.57 37.09 -16.82
N SER A 30 2.14 36.56 -15.67
CA SER A 30 3.03 35.82 -14.72
C SER A 30 2.24 35.24 -13.54
N MET A 31 2.67 34.07 -13.04
CA MET A 31 2.08 33.41 -11.87
C MET A 31 2.41 34.15 -10.57
N ASN A 32 1.46 34.18 -9.62
CA ASN A 32 1.82 34.02 -8.22
C ASN A 32 0.67 33.50 -7.34
N MET A 33 0.84 32.31 -6.79
CA MET A 33 -0.11 31.66 -5.89
C MET A 33 -0.17 32.40 -4.55
N LYS A 34 -1.27 33.13 -4.29
CA LYS A 34 -1.56 33.60 -2.93
C LYS A 34 -2.00 32.41 -2.07
N LYS A 35 -1.16 32.11 -1.08
CA LYS A 35 -1.36 31.09 -0.04
C LYS A 35 -2.75 31.24 0.58
N ILE A 36 -3.63 30.26 0.39
CA ILE A 36 -4.87 30.13 1.19
C ILE A 36 -4.48 29.45 2.50
N SER A 37 -4.08 30.25 3.48
CA SER A 37 -3.86 29.80 4.85
C SER A 37 -5.20 29.67 5.57
N ALA A 38 -5.84 28.49 5.46
CA ALA A 38 -6.99 28.15 6.28
C ALA A 38 -6.50 27.73 7.68
N ALA A 39 -6.55 28.66 8.64
CA ALA A 39 -6.29 28.38 10.04
C ALA A 39 -7.51 27.67 10.68
N CYS A 40 -7.34 26.43 11.13
CA CYS A 40 -8.26 25.84 12.11
C CYS A 40 -7.73 26.14 13.52
N ALA A 41 -8.56 26.83 14.31
CA ALA A 41 -8.20 27.34 15.62
C ALA A 41 -7.94 26.22 16.65
N THR A 42 -7.05 26.52 17.58
CA THR A 42 -6.82 25.75 18.82
C THR A 42 -8.08 25.69 19.68
N ALA A 43 -8.45 24.48 20.12
CA ALA A 43 -9.32 24.29 21.28
C ALA A 43 -8.51 23.58 22.37
N ALA A 44 -8.11 24.34 23.40
CA ALA A 44 -7.51 23.79 24.60
C ALA A 44 -8.60 23.71 25.69
N ALA A 45 -8.81 22.51 26.24
CA ALA A 45 -9.59 22.29 27.45
C ALA A 45 -8.97 21.11 28.21
N LEU A 46 -8.06 21.43 29.14
CA LEU A 46 -7.46 20.46 30.06
C LEU A 46 -8.09 20.62 31.45
N ALA A 47 -8.18 19.49 32.15
CA ALA A 47 -8.56 19.32 33.57
C ALA A 47 -10.06 19.19 33.91
N ALA A 48 -10.47 17.95 34.20
CA ALA A 48 -11.22 17.62 35.42
C ALA A 48 -10.88 16.16 35.83
N LEU A 49 -10.84 15.87 37.13
CA LEU A 49 -10.50 14.55 37.68
C LEU A 49 -11.55 13.49 37.30
N CYS A 50 -11.08 12.30 36.91
CA CYS A 50 -11.78 11.05 37.18
C CYS A 50 -10.78 9.93 37.48
N VAL A 51 -11.13 9.08 38.44
CA VAL A 51 -10.34 7.92 38.89
C VAL A 51 -10.26 6.89 37.76
N PRO A 52 -9.16 6.12 37.61
CA PRO A 52 -9.06 5.07 36.57
C PRO A 52 -10.00 3.89 36.88
N GLY A 53 -11.28 4.04 36.54
CA GLY A 53 -12.08 2.91 36.12
C GLY A 53 -11.49 2.41 34.81
N ALA A 54 -11.00 1.17 34.79
CA ALA A 54 -10.59 0.54 33.55
C ALA A 54 -11.82 0.46 32.64
N ALA A 55 -11.89 1.34 31.64
CA ALA A 55 -12.89 1.26 30.60
C ALA A 55 -12.68 -0.08 29.88
N PHE A 56 -13.57 -1.04 30.11
CA PHE A 56 -13.59 -2.28 29.35
C PHE A 56 -13.67 -1.89 27.88
N ALA A 57 -12.61 -2.17 27.13
CA ALA A 57 -12.58 -1.90 25.71
C ALA A 57 -13.76 -2.66 25.09
N ALA A 58 -14.68 -1.93 24.45
CA ALA A 58 -15.77 -2.54 23.73
C ALA A 58 -15.20 -3.49 22.66
N ASP A 59 -15.91 -4.57 22.38
CA ASP A 59 -15.53 -5.49 21.30
C ASP A 59 -15.92 -4.88 19.95
N GLY A 60 -14.91 -4.57 19.15
CA GLY A 60 -15.04 -4.20 17.76
C GLY A 60 -14.98 -5.42 16.84
N THR A 61 -15.54 -5.26 15.65
CA THR A 61 -15.47 -6.24 14.57
C THR A 61 -14.51 -5.79 13.48
N LEU A 62 -13.81 -6.75 12.89
CA LEU A 62 -12.96 -6.56 11.72
C LEU A 62 -13.18 -7.71 10.72
N THR A 63 -13.72 -7.40 9.55
CA THR A 63 -13.84 -8.33 8.42
C THR A 63 -12.67 -8.14 7.46
N LEU A 64 -11.89 -9.21 7.27
CA LEU A 64 -10.91 -9.31 6.20
C LEU A 64 -11.59 -9.99 5.01
N ASN A 65 -11.53 -9.40 3.82
CA ASN A 65 -12.17 -9.93 2.61
C ASN A 65 -11.12 -10.25 1.55
N ALA A 66 -11.30 -11.33 0.80
CA ALA A 66 -10.57 -11.53 -0.44
C ALA A 66 -11.02 -10.49 -1.50
N GLY A 67 -10.26 -10.35 -2.58
CA GLY A 67 -10.77 -9.70 -3.79
C GLY A 67 -11.92 -10.49 -4.41
N ASP A 68 -12.74 -9.84 -5.23
CA ASP A 68 -13.93 -10.47 -5.83
C ASP A 68 -13.57 -11.77 -6.59
N GLY A 69 -14.39 -12.80 -6.39
CA GLY A 69 -14.15 -14.15 -6.94
C GLY A 69 -12.97 -14.93 -6.34
N SER A 70 -12.26 -14.37 -5.36
CA SER A 70 -11.10 -15.01 -4.73
C SER A 70 -11.44 -15.61 -3.35
N THR A 71 -10.49 -16.35 -2.77
CA THR A 71 -10.58 -16.96 -1.43
C THR A 71 -9.40 -16.54 -0.56
N LEU A 72 -9.57 -16.58 0.76
CA LEU A 72 -8.49 -16.44 1.74
C LEU A 72 -7.78 -17.78 2.04
N ALA A 73 -8.15 -18.87 1.36
CA ALA A 73 -7.52 -20.17 1.54
C ALA A 73 -6.01 -20.11 1.27
N GLY A 74 -5.20 -20.60 2.23
CA GLY A 74 -3.73 -20.54 2.18
C GLY A 74 -3.13 -19.34 2.93
N HIS A 75 -3.92 -18.31 3.24
CA HIS A 75 -3.48 -17.17 4.02
C HIS A 75 -3.49 -17.47 5.52
N SER A 76 -2.54 -16.86 6.24
CA SER A 76 -2.43 -16.92 7.69
C SER A 76 -2.18 -15.51 8.23
N PHE A 77 -3.16 -14.99 8.96
CA PHE A 77 -3.15 -13.62 9.46
C PHE A 77 -2.73 -13.56 10.92
N THR A 78 -1.84 -12.62 11.22
CA THR A 78 -1.42 -12.24 12.58
C THR A 78 -1.74 -10.76 12.80
N VAL A 79 -2.36 -10.45 13.93
CA VAL A 79 -3.00 -9.16 14.19
C VAL A 79 -2.42 -8.51 15.45
N TYR A 80 -1.79 -7.33 15.28
CA TYR A 80 -1.16 -6.57 16.37
C TYR A 80 -1.92 -5.28 16.63
N LYS A 81 -2.22 -4.97 17.89
CA LYS A 81 -2.84 -3.68 18.26
C LYS A 81 -1.77 -2.58 18.25
N LEU A 82 -2.05 -1.48 17.56
CA LEU A 82 -1.18 -0.31 17.47
C LEU A 82 -1.72 0.89 18.26
N ALA A 83 -3.04 0.99 18.38
CA ALA A 83 -3.71 2.04 19.13
C ALA A 83 -4.94 1.52 19.86
N ASN A 84 -5.15 1.99 21.09
CA ASN A 84 -6.47 2.08 21.71
C ASN A 84 -7.21 3.31 21.19
N TYR A 85 -8.54 3.29 21.25
CA TYR A 85 -9.38 4.47 21.12
C TYR A 85 -9.83 4.92 22.51
N ASN A 86 -9.77 6.22 22.79
CA ASN A 86 -10.18 6.76 24.10
C ASN A 86 -11.47 7.60 23.95
N ASP A 87 -11.39 8.69 23.20
CA ASP A 87 -12.52 9.63 23.02
C ASP A 87 -13.09 9.48 21.62
N VAL A 88 -14.34 9.01 21.52
CA VAL A 88 -15.05 8.83 20.25
C VAL A 88 -16.15 9.88 20.13
N VAL A 89 -15.99 10.84 19.22
CA VAL A 89 -17.03 11.81 18.88
C VAL A 89 -17.87 11.23 17.74
N LYS A 90 -19.16 10.96 18.01
CA LYS A 90 -20.12 10.50 17.00
C LYS A 90 -20.83 11.67 16.31
N ASP A 91 -21.33 11.38 15.12
CA ASP A 91 -22.11 12.26 14.26
C ASP A 91 -23.18 11.39 13.57
N GLY A 92 -24.35 11.33 14.23
CA GLY A 92 -25.36 10.32 13.95
C GLY A 92 -24.83 8.89 14.15
N ALA A 93 -24.93 8.07 13.10
CA ALA A 93 -24.42 6.70 13.08
C ALA A 93 -22.90 6.59 12.78
N ASN A 94 -22.25 7.70 12.40
CA ASN A 94 -20.85 7.73 11.98
C ASN A 94 -19.93 8.22 13.11
N VAL A 95 -18.63 7.95 13.00
CA VAL A 95 -17.60 8.55 13.85
C VAL A 95 -17.02 9.80 13.19
N LYS A 96 -17.11 10.94 13.87
CA LYS A 96 -16.56 12.23 13.41
C LYS A 96 -15.06 12.34 13.67
N SER A 97 -14.63 11.93 14.86
CA SER A 97 -13.22 11.93 15.27
C SER A 97 -12.99 10.95 16.41
N VAL A 98 -11.77 10.43 16.50
CA VAL A 98 -11.34 9.54 17.59
C VAL A 98 -9.96 9.96 18.11
N SER A 99 -9.78 9.99 19.43
CA SER A 99 -8.46 10.12 20.07
C SER A 99 -7.82 8.74 20.26
N ALA A 100 -6.49 8.68 20.19
CA ALA A 100 -5.75 7.43 20.26
C ALA A 100 -4.72 7.43 21.39
N SER A 101 -4.43 6.26 21.95
CA SER A 101 -3.31 6.04 22.87
C SER A 101 -2.59 4.74 22.53
N SER A 102 -1.31 4.66 22.87
CA SER A 102 -0.51 3.45 22.69
C SER A 102 -1.01 2.34 23.64
N PRO A 103 -1.24 1.10 23.19
CA PRO A 103 -1.77 0.02 24.02
C PRO A 103 -0.87 -0.33 25.22
N ASP A 104 0.45 -0.29 25.00
CA ASP A 104 1.49 -0.48 26.00
C ASP A 104 2.79 0.24 25.54
N ALA A 105 3.83 0.17 26.37
CA ALA A 105 5.11 0.83 26.09
C ALA A 105 5.93 0.18 24.95
N ALA A 106 5.72 -1.10 24.65
CA ALA A 106 6.37 -1.77 23.53
C ALA A 106 5.73 -1.35 22.20
N ALA A 107 4.39 -1.26 22.17
CA ALA A 107 3.65 -0.74 21.03
C ALA A 107 3.96 0.74 20.77
N ASP A 108 4.06 1.57 21.81
CA ASP A 108 4.50 2.98 21.66
C ASP A 108 5.88 3.06 21.01
N ALA A 109 6.87 2.35 21.56
CA ALA A 109 8.24 2.35 21.06
C ALA A 109 8.34 1.83 19.62
N TRP A 110 7.56 0.81 19.29
CA TRP A 110 7.52 0.21 17.95
C TRP A 110 6.89 1.15 16.90
N VAL A 111 5.72 1.73 17.20
CA VAL A 111 5.07 2.71 16.31
C VAL A 111 5.95 3.94 16.16
N LYS A 112 6.52 4.47 17.24
CA LYS A 112 7.46 5.60 17.21
C LYS A 112 8.71 5.31 16.37
N ALA A 113 9.30 4.12 16.50
CA ALA A 113 10.44 3.71 15.67
C ALA A 113 10.07 3.62 14.18
N ALA A 114 8.90 3.08 13.85
CA ALA A 114 8.41 3.00 12.48
C ALA A 114 8.11 4.38 11.88
N LEU A 115 7.52 5.30 12.64
CA LEU A 115 7.28 6.69 12.23
C LEU A 115 8.61 7.41 11.97
N ASN A 116 9.53 7.39 12.94
CA ASN A 116 10.84 8.05 12.84
C ASN A 116 11.67 7.54 11.65
N LYS A 117 11.72 6.22 11.43
CA LYS A 117 12.46 5.61 10.31
C LYS A 117 11.93 6.06 8.94
N ASN A 118 10.68 6.48 8.86
CA ASN A 118 10.03 6.99 7.65
C ASN A 118 9.92 8.51 7.60
N GLY A 119 10.67 9.23 8.44
CA GLY A 119 10.74 10.69 8.45
C GLY A 119 9.50 11.38 9.02
N VAL A 120 8.62 10.65 9.73
CA VAL A 120 7.44 11.24 10.36
C VAL A 120 7.81 11.80 11.74
N THR A 121 7.81 13.12 11.86
CA THR A 121 7.97 13.82 13.14
C THR A 121 6.62 14.29 13.68
N TYR A 122 6.49 14.33 15.00
CA TYR A 122 5.31 14.85 15.70
C TYR A 122 5.71 15.57 16.97
N ASN A 123 4.94 16.59 17.36
CA ASN A 123 5.30 17.42 18.49
C ASN A 123 4.91 16.78 19.83
N THR A 124 5.87 16.13 20.50
CA THR A 124 5.68 15.56 21.84
C THR A 124 5.47 16.62 22.93
N SER A 125 5.85 17.90 22.70
CA SER A 125 5.59 18.97 23.67
C SER A 125 4.13 19.44 23.70
N GLU A 126 3.35 19.09 22.67
CA GLU A 126 1.89 19.30 22.63
C GLU A 126 1.12 18.11 23.24
N GLY A 127 1.81 17.17 23.91
CA GLY A 127 1.19 15.95 24.45
C GLY A 127 0.85 14.88 23.41
N ARG A 128 1.18 15.11 22.12
CA ARG A 128 0.88 14.17 21.04
C ARG A 128 1.66 12.87 21.19
N ASN A 129 0.97 11.74 21.02
CA ASN A 129 1.58 10.41 21.09
C ASN A 129 1.77 9.74 19.71
N ALA A 130 2.50 8.62 19.68
CA ALA A 130 2.83 7.91 18.45
C ALA A 130 1.58 7.34 17.75
N ALA A 131 0.60 6.84 18.51
CA ALA A 131 -0.64 6.28 18.00
C ALA A 131 -1.51 7.36 17.32
N GLU A 132 -1.66 8.54 17.93
CA GLU A 132 -2.34 9.68 17.31
C GLU A 132 -1.66 10.11 16.01
N GLN A 133 -0.32 10.19 16.00
CA GLN A 133 0.39 10.57 14.79
C GLN A 133 0.20 9.54 13.67
N LEU A 134 0.17 8.25 14.00
CA LEU A 134 -0.10 7.18 13.04
C LEU A 134 -1.50 7.33 12.43
N LEU A 135 -2.54 7.54 13.24
CA LEU A 135 -3.91 7.76 12.77
C LEU A 135 -4.06 9.02 11.91
N ARG A 136 -3.25 10.05 12.17
CA ARG A 136 -3.26 11.33 11.45
C ARG A 136 -2.45 11.34 10.17
N LEU A 137 -1.71 10.27 9.87
CA LEU A 137 -1.07 10.13 8.56
C LEU A 137 -2.14 10.06 7.48
N GLN A 138 -1.97 10.87 6.44
CA GLN A 138 -2.93 10.92 5.33
C GLN A 138 -3.08 9.53 4.71
N THR A 139 -4.34 9.07 4.63
CA THR A 139 -4.73 7.85 3.92
C THR A 139 -4.25 7.91 2.46
N ASP A 140 -3.93 6.75 1.91
CA ASP A 140 -3.35 6.60 0.56
C ASP A 140 -1.98 7.24 0.33
N SER A 141 -1.34 7.82 1.35
CA SER A 141 0.02 8.35 1.27
C SER A 141 1.08 7.24 1.16
N ASN A 142 2.15 7.53 0.40
CA ASN A 142 3.34 6.68 0.37
C ASN A 142 3.99 6.54 1.75
N THR A 143 3.88 7.56 2.60
CA THR A 143 4.41 7.54 3.97
C THR A 143 3.71 6.51 4.84
N LEU A 144 2.36 6.48 4.85
CA LEU A 144 1.60 5.50 5.62
C LEU A 144 1.91 4.05 5.16
N ARG A 145 2.05 3.83 3.85
CA ARG A 145 2.48 2.53 3.29
C ARG A 145 3.88 2.11 3.75
N LYS A 146 4.86 3.02 3.73
CA LYS A 146 6.23 2.74 4.20
C LYS A 146 6.28 2.48 5.72
N VAL A 147 5.46 3.18 6.50
CA VAL A 147 5.28 2.92 7.94
C VAL A 147 4.69 1.53 8.17
N ALA A 148 3.65 1.12 7.42
CA ALA A 148 3.06 -0.22 7.49
C ALA A 148 4.09 -1.34 7.18
N GLY A 149 4.87 -1.18 6.10
CA GLY A 149 5.96 -2.13 5.76
C GLY A 149 7.08 -2.15 6.79
N THR A 150 7.39 -1.01 7.41
CA THR A 150 8.37 -0.94 8.51
C THR A 150 7.86 -1.65 9.76
N LEU A 151 6.58 -1.47 10.12
CA LEU A 151 5.95 -2.21 11.21
C LEU A 151 6.03 -3.71 10.93
N GLN A 152 5.54 -4.19 9.78
CA GLN A 152 5.59 -5.61 9.39
C GLN A 152 7.00 -6.20 9.50
N SER A 153 7.99 -5.57 8.86
CA SER A 153 9.38 -6.05 8.85
C SER A 153 10.05 -6.07 10.23
N THR A 154 9.50 -5.35 11.22
CA THR A 154 10.00 -5.31 12.59
C THR A 154 9.08 -6.00 13.60
N ALA A 155 7.94 -6.56 13.18
CA ALA A 155 6.94 -7.15 14.06
C ALA A 155 7.51 -8.26 14.97
N ALA A 156 8.35 -9.14 14.42
CA ALA A 156 9.02 -10.21 15.18
C ALA A 156 10.01 -9.67 16.25
N ALA A 157 10.57 -8.48 16.04
CA ALA A 157 11.52 -7.84 16.96
C ALA A 157 10.87 -6.82 17.91
N SER A 158 9.60 -6.44 17.67
CA SER A 158 8.88 -5.39 18.39
C SER A 158 8.63 -5.69 19.87
N LYS A 159 8.62 -6.98 20.24
CA LYS A 159 8.15 -7.51 21.53
C LYS A 159 6.65 -7.26 21.82
N VAL A 160 5.89 -6.78 20.85
CA VAL A 160 4.43 -6.59 20.96
C VAL A 160 3.72 -7.91 20.76
N THR A 161 2.91 -8.31 21.73
CA THR A 161 2.10 -9.54 21.63
C THR A 161 0.98 -9.35 20.61
N ALA A 162 0.87 -10.28 19.66
CA ALA A 162 -0.26 -10.30 18.73
C ALA A 162 -1.56 -10.64 19.47
N VAL A 163 -2.63 -9.91 19.18
CA VAL A 163 -3.99 -10.13 19.75
C VAL A 163 -4.63 -11.38 19.15
N LYS A 164 -4.30 -11.70 17.90
CA LYS A 164 -4.63 -12.97 17.23
C LYS A 164 -3.45 -13.43 16.39
N THR A 165 -3.19 -14.73 16.38
CA THR A 165 -2.16 -15.38 15.54
C THR A 165 -2.81 -16.48 14.72
N ASN A 166 -2.19 -16.85 13.59
CA ASN A 166 -2.60 -17.99 12.75
C ASN A 166 -4.10 -18.02 12.42
N GLN A 167 -4.71 -16.85 12.18
CA GLN A 167 -6.11 -16.79 11.78
C GLN A 167 -6.20 -17.14 10.30
N THR A 168 -7.05 -18.10 9.95
CA THR A 168 -7.20 -18.62 8.59
C THR A 168 -8.67 -18.62 8.20
N SER A 169 -8.96 -18.59 6.89
CA SER A 169 -10.29 -18.86 6.36
C SER A 169 -10.16 -19.61 5.04
N THR A 170 -11.09 -20.51 4.75
CA THR A 170 -11.22 -21.20 3.46
C THR A 170 -12.18 -20.50 2.51
N THR A 171 -12.85 -19.44 2.96
CA THR A 171 -13.87 -18.68 2.21
C THR A 171 -13.31 -17.33 1.74
N GLY A 172 -14.13 -16.55 1.02
CA GLY A 172 -13.79 -15.18 0.61
C GLY A 172 -13.73 -14.16 1.75
N SER A 173 -13.98 -14.54 3.02
CA SER A 173 -13.89 -13.60 4.14
C SER A 173 -13.48 -14.26 5.47
N LEU A 174 -12.99 -13.44 6.40
CA LEU A 174 -12.61 -13.82 7.76
C LEU A 174 -13.07 -12.73 8.72
N ASN A 175 -13.99 -13.06 9.62
CA ASN A 175 -14.47 -12.16 10.65
C ASN A 175 -13.68 -12.33 11.94
N LEU A 176 -13.20 -11.22 12.50
CA LEU A 176 -12.43 -11.17 13.74
C LEU A 176 -13.16 -10.28 14.76
N THR A 177 -13.38 -10.81 15.96
CA THR A 177 -13.72 -10.00 17.14
C THR A 177 -12.44 -9.63 17.86
N LEU A 178 -12.25 -8.33 18.08
CA LEU A 178 -11.06 -7.72 18.66
C LEU A 178 -11.50 -6.55 19.56
N PRO A 179 -10.78 -6.22 20.64
CA PRO A 179 -11.02 -4.97 21.36
C PRO A 179 -10.97 -3.77 20.41
N GLU A 180 -11.78 -2.73 20.62
CA GLU A 180 -11.78 -1.56 19.74
C GLU A 180 -10.39 -0.90 19.65
N GLY A 181 -9.95 -0.60 18.43
CA GLY A 181 -8.64 0.00 18.19
C GLY A 181 -8.18 0.01 16.73
N TYR A 182 -6.94 0.44 16.56
CA TYR A 182 -6.23 0.46 15.28
C TYR A 182 -5.18 -0.65 15.25
N TYR A 183 -5.09 -1.37 14.13
CA TYR A 183 -4.41 -2.65 14.04
C TYR A 183 -3.49 -2.74 12.83
N LEU A 184 -2.37 -3.46 13.00
CA LEU A 184 -1.60 -4.05 11.92
C LEU A 184 -2.09 -5.48 11.70
N VAL A 185 -2.57 -5.78 10.50
CA VAL A 185 -2.80 -7.14 10.02
C VAL A 185 -1.62 -7.53 9.13
N VAL A 186 -0.87 -8.53 9.56
CA VAL A 186 0.22 -9.15 8.78
C VAL A 186 -0.31 -10.45 8.18
N ASP A 187 -0.30 -10.52 6.86
CA ASP A 187 -0.46 -11.75 6.10
C ASP A 187 0.92 -12.35 5.81
N ALA A 188 1.09 -13.65 6.02
CA ALA A 188 2.30 -14.36 5.63
C ALA A 188 2.57 -14.34 4.10
N GLN A 189 1.54 -14.07 3.29
CA GLN A 189 1.60 -14.11 1.82
C GLN A 189 1.15 -12.79 1.13
N GLY A 190 1.11 -11.67 1.86
CA GLY A 190 0.50 -10.43 1.37
C GLY A 190 1.10 -9.14 1.91
N ILE A 191 0.52 -8.03 1.47
CA ILE A 191 0.87 -6.68 1.90
C ILE A 191 0.33 -6.44 3.31
N PRO A 192 1.08 -5.79 4.22
CA PRO A 192 0.58 -5.46 5.55
C PRO A 192 -0.50 -4.40 5.48
N ILE A 193 -1.56 -4.58 6.26
CA ILE A 193 -2.73 -3.70 6.24
C ILE A 193 -2.85 -3.01 7.60
N LEU A 194 -2.99 -1.69 7.57
CA LEU A 194 -3.35 -0.89 8.73
C LEU A 194 -4.85 -0.62 8.69
N VAL A 195 -5.59 -1.01 9.73
CA VAL A 195 -7.05 -1.03 9.72
C VAL A 195 -7.66 -0.76 11.09
N SER A 196 -8.80 -0.07 11.11
CA SER A 196 -9.63 0.14 12.29
C SER A 196 -10.65 -1.00 12.44
N THR A 197 -10.94 -1.43 13.67
CA THR A 197 -12.21 -2.13 13.96
C THR A 197 -13.41 -1.21 13.70
N THR A 198 -14.63 -1.75 13.78
CA THR A 198 -15.80 -0.91 14.09
C THR A 198 -15.58 -0.18 15.43
N ILE A 199 -16.31 0.92 15.64
CA ILE A 199 -16.15 1.78 16.83
C ILE A 199 -17.54 2.12 17.40
N GLY A 200 -17.87 1.61 18.57
CA GLY A 200 -19.20 1.69 19.19
C GLY A 200 -20.31 1.26 18.22
N GLY A 201 -20.07 0.20 17.45
CA GLY A 201 -20.97 -0.32 16.40
C GLY A 201 -20.94 0.45 15.06
N ALA A 202 -20.23 1.57 14.94
CA ALA A 202 -20.15 2.32 13.69
C ALA A 202 -19.20 1.65 12.68
N THR A 203 -19.66 1.55 11.43
CA THR A 203 -18.91 0.99 10.29
C THR A 203 -18.32 2.07 9.37
N ARG A 204 -18.50 3.36 9.69
CA ARG A 204 -18.00 4.49 8.89
C ARG A 204 -17.58 5.69 9.74
N MET A 205 -16.61 6.43 9.22
CA MET A 205 -16.26 7.79 9.63
C MET A 205 -17.12 8.81 8.86
N SER A 206 -17.37 10.01 9.42
CA SER A 206 -18.12 11.09 8.74
C SER A 206 -17.45 11.62 7.48
N ASN A 207 -16.13 11.40 7.31
CA ASN A 207 -15.40 11.70 6.08
C ASN A 207 -15.56 10.63 4.97
N GLY A 208 -16.39 9.61 5.21
CA GLY A 208 -16.70 8.54 4.27
C GLY A 208 -15.85 7.27 4.42
N GLN A 209 -14.77 7.28 5.22
CA GLN A 209 -13.89 6.10 5.39
C GLN A 209 -14.61 4.93 6.07
N THR A 210 -14.34 3.72 5.60
CA THR A 210 -14.90 2.47 6.17
C THR A 210 -14.14 2.07 7.44
N LEU A 211 -14.88 1.58 8.44
CA LEU A 211 -14.38 1.01 9.69
C LEU A 211 -14.78 -0.46 9.78
N GLY A 212 -13.92 -1.30 10.37
CA GLY A 212 -14.19 -2.70 10.63
C GLY A 212 -14.25 -3.61 9.41
N SER A 213 -13.77 -3.16 8.24
CA SER A 213 -13.67 -4.00 7.04
C SER A 213 -12.51 -3.56 6.16
N THR A 214 -11.83 -4.51 5.53
CA THR A 214 -10.76 -4.26 4.54
C THR A 214 -10.67 -5.40 3.53
N GLN A 215 -10.03 -5.14 2.39
CA GLN A 215 -9.67 -6.16 1.40
C GLN A 215 -8.20 -6.57 1.58
N ILE A 216 -7.94 -7.87 1.56
CA ILE A 216 -6.62 -8.46 1.54
C ILE A 216 -6.06 -8.34 0.12
N LYS A 217 -4.91 -7.69 -0.01
CA LYS A 217 -4.18 -7.61 -1.28
C LYS A 217 -2.99 -8.56 -1.21
N THR A 218 -3.18 -9.73 -1.83
CA THR A 218 -2.25 -10.86 -1.81
C THR A 218 -1.05 -10.60 -2.74
N ASN A 219 0.10 -11.20 -2.43
CA ASN A 219 1.26 -11.22 -3.34
C ASN A 219 1.28 -12.49 -4.20
N VAL A 220 0.47 -13.49 -3.84
CA VAL A 220 0.43 -14.80 -4.51
C VAL A 220 -0.55 -14.76 -5.67
N THR A 221 0.01 -14.69 -6.87
CA THR A 221 -0.73 -14.98 -8.08
C THR A 221 -0.71 -16.48 -8.34
N LYS A 222 -1.89 -17.13 -8.33
CA LYS A 222 -2.03 -18.49 -8.84
C LYS A 222 -1.94 -18.47 -10.37
N ILE A 223 -1.05 -19.29 -10.92
CA ILE A 223 -0.95 -19.52 -12.36
C ILE A 223 -1.77 -20.77 -12.72
N ASP A 224 -2.72 -20.61 -13.64
CA ASP A 224 -3.50 -21.69 -14.23
C ASP A 224 -2.93 -22.02 -15.63
N LYS A 225 -2.18 -23.11 -15.74
CA LYS A 225 -1.54 -23.54 -17.00
C LYS A 225 -2.35 -24.66 -17.66
N LYS A 226 -2.79 -24.43 -18.89
CA LYS A 226 -3.57 -25.38 -19.69
C LYS A 226 -2.90 -25.67 -21.04
N ILE A 227 -3.12 -26.88 -21.54
CA ILE A 227 -2.75 -27.31 -22.89
C ILE A 227 -4.00 -27.31 -23.78
N LYS A 228 -3.86 -26.90 -25.04
CA LYS A 228 -4.94 -27.00 -26.02
C LYS A 228 -5.06 -28.42 -26.53
N SER A 229 -6.26 -28.96 -26.49
CA SER A 229 -6.63 -30.27 -27.01
C SER A 229 -6.93 -30.19 -28.51
N VAL A 230 -6.97 -31.33 -29.19
CA VAL A 230 -7.21 -31.45 -30.65
C VAL A 230 -8.58 -30.91 -31.08
N ASP A 231 -9.53 -30.84 -30.15
CA ASP A 231 -10.85 -30.21 -30.32
C ASP A 231 -10.84 -28.68 -30.11
N GLY A 232 -9.65 -28.07 -29.98
CA GLY A 232 -9.45 -26.65 -29.73
C GLY A 232 -9.68 -26.22 -28.27
N THR A 233 -10.08 -27.13 -27.38
CA THR A 233 -10.46 -26.80 -25.99
C THR A 233 -9.25 -26.79 -25.06
N TRP A 234 -9.19 -25.82 -24.14
CA TRP A 234 -8.15 -25.74 -23.10
C TRP A 234 -8.41 -26.73 -21.96
N LYS A 235 -7.46 -27.62 -21.67
CA LYS A 235 -7.56 -28.68 -20.66
C LYS A 235 -6.27 -28.75 -19.82
N ASP A 236 -6.35 -29.40 -18.65
CA ASP A 236 -5.20 -29.57 -17.76
C ASP A 236 -4.24 -30.66 -18.26
N SER A 237 -4.71 -31.56 -19.13
CA SER A 237 -3.92 -32.58 -19.81
C SER A 237 -4.47 -32.89 -21.21
N ALA A 238 -3.60 -33.33 -22.12
CA ALA A 238 -3.95 -33.82 -23.45
C ALA A 238 -2.84 -34.73 -24.00
N ALA A 239 -3.20 -35.81 -24.68
CA ALA A 239 -2.24 -36.73 -25.31
C ALA A 239 -1.57 -36.08 -26.52
N ALA A 240 -0.26 -36.25 -26.69
CA ALA A 240 0.54 -35.67 -27.76
C ALA A 240 1.46 -36.71 -28.42
N THR A 241 1.85 -36.45 -29.66
CA THR A 241 2.73 -37.32 -30.46
C THR A 241 4.10 -36.67 -30.72
N ASN A 242 5.13 -37.49 -30.99
CA ASN A 242 6.47 -36.96 -31.23
C ASN A 242 6.52 -36.12 -32.52
N GLY A 243 7.06 -34.90 -32.41
CA GLY A 243 7.13 -33.93 -33.51
C GLY A 243 5.89 -33.03 -33.65
N GLU A 244 4.88 -33.20 -32.80
CA GLU A 244 3.66 -32.38 -32.79
C GLU A 244 3.88 -31.05 -32.06
N THR A 245 3.35 -29.94 -32.60
CA THR A 245 3.33 -28.63 -31.93
C THR A 245 2.07 -28.48 -31.08
N ARG A 246 2.17 -27.91 -29.87
CA ARG A 246 1.06 -27.80 -28.91
C ARG A 246 1.00 -26.41 -28.28
N ASP A 247 -0.18 -25.80 -28.31
CA ASP A 247 -0.43 -24.53 -27.65
C ASP A 247 -0.57 -24.72 -26.13
N PHE A 248 0.15 -23.90 -25.36
CA PHE A 248 -0.02 -23.77 -23.91
C PHE A 248 -0.52 -22.36 -23.56
N LYS A 249 -1.34 -22.25 -22.52
CA LYS A 249 -1.82 -20.97 -22.00
C LYS A 249 -1.68 -20.95 -20.49
N ALA A 250 -0.91 -20.00 -19.98
CA ALA A 250 -0.83 -19.67 -18.57
C ALA A 250 -1.70 -18.44 -18.29
N THR A 251 -2.69 -18.57 -17.40
CA THR A 251 -3.57 -17.47 -16.97
C THR A 251 -3.23 -17.09 -15.54
N PHE A 252 -3.04 -15.79 -15.27
CA PHE A 252 -2.60 -15.31 -13.97
C PHE A 252 -3.07 -13.86 -13.74
N THR A 253 -3.29 -13.47 -12.48
CA THR A 253 -3.64 -12.10 -12.11
C THR A 253 -2.38 -11.25 -11.93
N VAL A 254 -2.27 -10.12 -12.65
CA VAL A 254 -1.19 -9.13 -12.43
C VAL A 254 -1.21 -8.66 -10.96
N PRO A 255 -0.11 -8.83 -10.19
CA PRO A 255 -0.06 -8.42 -8.80
C PRO A 255 -0.18 -6.89 -8.64
N ASN A 256 -0.31 -6.45 -7.39
CA ASN A 256 -0.29 -5.04 -7.06
C ASN A 256 1.07 -4.39 -7.37
N LYS A 257 1.08 -3.18 -7.94
CA LYS A 257 2.31 -2.37 -8.08
C LYS A 257 2.97 -1.98 -6.76
N LEU A 258 2.26 -2.12 -5.65
CA LEU A 258 2.82 -1.95 -4.30
C LEU A 258 3.48 -3.23 -3.76
N ALA A 259 3.42 -4.35 -4.49
CA ALA A 259 4.02 -5.64 -4.14
C ALA A 259 5.12 -6.07 -5.12
N VAL A 260 5.00 -5.73 -6.41
CA VAL A 260 5.99 -6.08 -7.45
C VAL A 260 6.26 -4.91 -8.38
N ASP A 261 7.49 -4.85 -8.88
CA ASP A 261 7.91 -3.94 -9.94
C ASP A 261 7.77 -4.60 -11.33
N THR A 262 8.15 -5.88 -11.44
CA THR A 262 8.06 -6.68 -12.66
C THR A 262 7.56 -8.10 -12.38
N ILE A 263 7.15 -8.80 -13.43
CA ILE A 263 6.73 -10.21 -13.37
C ILE A 263 7.70 -11.02 -14.22
N THR A 264 8.31 -12.05 -13.64
CA THR A 264 9.10 -13.03 -14.40
C THR A 264 8.31 -14.32 -14.55
N LEU A 265 8.12 -14.76 -15.80
CA LEU A 265 7.56 -16.05 -16.17
C LEU A 265 8.72 -16.94 -16.61
N GLU A 266 8.83 -18.13 -16.03
CA GLU A 266 9.83 -19.13 -16.40
C GLU A 266 9.15 -20.49 -16.47
N ASP A 267 9.34 -21.19 -17.58
CA ASP A 267 8.68 -22.45 -17.87
C ASP A 267 9.73 -23.49 -18.25
N HIS A 268 10.05 -24.36 -17.29
CA HIS A 268 11.03 -25.44 -17.48
C HIS A 268 10.39 -26.62 -18.20
N MET A 269 10.93 -26.97 -19.36
CA MET A 269 10.40 -28.02 -20.21
C MET A 269 11.30 -29.27 -20.22
N THR A 270 10.72 -30.44 -20.45
CA THR A 270 11.45 -31.70 -20.62
C THR A 270 10.68 -32.57 -21.60
N GLY A 271 11.35 -33.09 -22.62
CA GLY A 271 10.71 -33.85 -23.72
C GLY A 271 9.94 -33.00 -24.73
N ILE A 272 9.80 -31.69 -24.48
CA ILE A 272 9.24 -30.70 -25.41
C ILE A 272 10.20 -29.49 -25.49
N THR A 273 10.14 -28.77 -26.60
CA THR A 273 11.01 -27.62 -26.89
C THR A 273 10.14 -26.41 -27.20
N TYR A 274 10.46 -25.27 -26.57
CA TYR A 274 9.84 -23.98 -26.86
C TYR A 274 10.14 -23.56 -28.30
N ILE A 275 9.15 -22.95 -28.97
CA ILE A 275 9.28 -22.45 -30.34
C ILE A 275 9.52 -20.94 -30.27
N ASP A 276 10.71 -20.49 -30.68
CA ASP A 276 11.06 -19.07 -30.67
C ASP A 276 10.03 -18.23 -31.45
N GLY A 277 9.58 -17.14 -30.83
CA GLY A 277 8.56 -16.25 -31.40
C GLY A 277 7.10 -16.67 -31.16
N SER A 278 6.84 -17.80 -30.49
CA SER A 278 5.46 -18.26 -30.17
C SER A 278 4.85 -17.64 -28.91
N PHE A 279 5.59 -16.79 -28.18
CA PHE A 279 5.08 -16.15 -26.96
C PHE A 279 4.13 -15.00 -27.31
N HIS A 280 2.91 -15.08 -26.80
CA HIS A 280 1.90 -14.02 -26.88
C HIS A 280 1.25 -13.82 -25.52
N ALA A 281 1.00 -12.56 -25.15
CA ALA A 281 0.33 -12.19 -23.91
C ALA A 281 -0.87 -11.26 -24.20
N SER A 282 -1.98 -11.47 -23.50
CA SER A 282 -3.16 -10.61 -23.63
C SER A 282 -3.89 -10.40 -22.30
N VAL A 283 -4.51 -9.24 -22.15
CA VAL A 283 -5.46 -8.93 -21.06
C VAL A 283 -6.75 -8.46 -21.69
N ASP A 284 -7.86 -9.11 -21.34
CA ASP A 284 -9.21 -8.81 -21.85
C ASP A 284 -9.30 -8.73 -23.39
N GLY A 285 -8.52 -9.57 -24.07
CA GLY A 285 -8.43 -9.61 -25.54
C GLY A 285 -7.51 -8.56 -26.17
N THR A 286 -6.94 -7.64 -25.39
CA THR A 286 -5.91 -6.70 -25.85
C THR A 286 -4.54 -7.37 -25.82
N ASP A 287 -3.81 -7.34 -26.95
CA ASP A 287 -2.41 -7.81 -27.01
C ASP A 287 -1.51 -6.88 -26.19
N ILE A 288 -0.65 -7.47 -25.35
CA ILE A 288 0.34 -6.80 -24.48
C ILE A 288 1.70 -7.48 -24.56
N THR A 289 1.98 -8.21 -25.64
CA THR A 289 3.24 -8.94 -25.84
C THR A 289 4.46 -8.00 -25.82
N ASP A 290 4.28 -6.74 -26.24
CA ASP A 290 5.27 -5.66 -26.18
C ASP A 290 5.58 -5.16 -24.75
N GLN A 291 4.71 -5.46 -23.77
CA GLN A 291 4.94 -5.17 -22.35
C GLN A 291 5.82 -6.23 -21.67
N PHE A 292 6.33 -7.20 -22.44
CA PHE A 292 7.34 -8.16 -22.02
C PHE A 292 8.68 -7.88 -22.69
N GLY A 293 9.77 -8.09 -21.95
CA GLY A 293 11.14 -7.98 -22.48
C GLY A 293 11.49 -9.13 -23.42
N ALA A 294 12.76 -9.18 -23.83
CA ALA A 294 13.27 -10.25 -24.68
C ALA A 294 13.04 -11.64 -24.06
N ILE A 295 12.50 -12.57 -24.85
CA ILE A 295 12.39 -13.98 -24.45
C ILE A 295 13.80 -14.57 -24.42
N GLY A 296 14.20 -15.08 -23.26
CA GLY A 296 15.41 -15.90 -23.09
C GLY A 296 15.06 -17.37 -22.93
N LYS A 297 16.08 -18.23 -22.95
CA LYS A 297 15.95 -19.63 -22.55
C LYS A 297 15.87 -19.74 -21.03
N ASP A 298 15.14 -20.74 -20.55
CA ASP A 298 15.14 -21.11 -19.13
C ASP A 298 16.52 -21.61 -18.68
N LYS A 299 16.78 -21.59 -17.36
CA LYS A 299 18.03 -22.08 -16.79
C LYS A 299 17.80 -23.35 -15.98
N ILE A 300 18.41 -24.45 -16.41
CA ILE A 300 18.35 -25.74 -15.71
C ILE A 300 19.68 -25.97 -14.98
N THR A 301 19.60 -26.36 -13.72
CA THR A 301 20.79 -26.73 -12.93
C THR A 301 21.21 -28.16 -13.25
N ALA A 302 22.43 -28.35 -13.73
CA ALA A 302 22.98 -29.69 -13.96
C ALA A 302 23.14 -30.46 -12.64
N ALA A 303 22.98 -31.79 -12.66
CA ALA A 303 22.99 -32.65 -11.46
C ALA A 303 24.29 -32.58 -10.61
N ALA A 304 25.38 -32.04 -11.17
CA ALA A 304 26.64 -31.76 -10.45
C ALA A 304 26.62 -30.44 -9.64
N GLY A 305 25.48 -29.72 -9.59
CA GLY A 305 25.15 -28.78 -8.52
C GLY A 305 25.77 -27.38 -8.54
N LYS A 306 26.51 -26.98 -9.59
CA LYS A 306 27.10 -25.62 -9.68
C LYS A 306 27.02 -24.93 -11.05
N THR A 307 26.62 -25.62 -12.11
CA THR A 307 26.53 -25.05 -13.47
C THR A 307 25.08 -25.02 -13.92
N GLN A 308 24.60 -23.82 -14.26
CA GLN A 308 23.32 -23.64 -14.96
C GLN A 308 23.56 -23.67 -16.47
N THR A 309 22.79 -24.48 -17.18
CA THR A 309 22.78 -24.57 -18.64
C THR A 309 21.45 -24.06 -19.19
N ASP A 310 21.43 -23.65 -20.46
CA ASP A 310 20.17 -23.36 -21.15
C ASP A 310 19.31 -24.64 -21.21
N GLY A 311 18.03 -24.51 -20.86
CA GLY A 311 17.05 -25.56 -21.04
C GLY A 311 16.40 -25.54 -22.42
N THR A 312 15.29 -26.29 -22.55
CA THR A 312 14.45 -26.33 -23.76
C THR A 312 13.17 -25.51 -23.62
N GLY A 313 12.98 -24.83 -22.50
CA GLY A 313 11.85 -23.95 -22.23
C GLY A 313 12.20 -22.48 -22.44
N PHE A 314 11.50 -21.59 -21.72
CA PHE A 314 11.67 -20.15 -21.86
C PHE A 314 11.63 -19.41 -20.52
N LYS A 315 12.20 -18.20 -20.53
CA LYS A 315 12.17 -17.22 -19.45
C LYS A 315 11.90 -15.84 -20.04
N VAL A 316 10.97 -15.09 -19.46
CA VAL A 316 10.67 -13.71 -19.84
C VAL A 316 10.35 -12.88 -18.60
N THR A 317 10.82 -11.63 -18.59
CA THR A 317 10.49 -10.65 -17.55
C THR A 317 9.69 -9.52 -18.17
N SER A 318 8.61 -9.09 -17.51
CA SER A 318 7.81 -7.96 -17.94
C SER A 318 8.58 -6.64 -17.85
N LEU A 319 8.19 -5.68 -18.68
CA LEU A 319 8.51 -4.28 -18.43
C LEU A 319 7.73 -3.79 -17.19
N GLN A 320 8.22 -2.72 -16.56
CA GLN A 320 7.53 -2.02 -15.46
C GLN A 320 6.14 -1.51 -15.89
N SER A 321 6.00 -1.12 -17.16
CA SER A 321 4.77 -0.59 -17.74
C SER A 321 3.59 -1.56 -17.68
N LEU A 322 3.82 -2.88 -17.66
CA LEU A 322 2.76 -3.87 -17.46
C LEU A 322 2.05 -3.66 -16.12
N VAL A 323 2.84 -3.48 -15.07
CA VAL A 323 2.35 -3.36 -13.69
C VAL A 323 1.76 -1.97 -13.43
N ASP A 324 2.29 -0.93 -14.08
CA ASP A 324 1.75 0.43 -13.99
C ASP A 324 0.41 0.59 -14.73
N THR A 325 0.32 0.11 -15.99
CA THR A 325 -0.88 0.25 -16.83
C THR A 325 -2.09 -0.45 -16.21
N TYR A 326 -1.94 -1.70 -15.78
CA TYR A 326 -3.05 -2.52 -15.27
C TYR A 326 -3.40 -2.28 -13.78
N GLN A 327 -2.81 -1.25 -13.16
CA GLN A 327 -3.26 -0.70 -11.87
C GLN A 327 -3.81 0.74 -11.99
N ALA A 328 -3.73 1.38 -13.17
CA ALA A 328 -4.34 2.70 -13.41
C ALA A 328 -5.81 2.61 -13.83
N SER A 329 -6.29 1.40 -14.16
CA SER A 329 -7.63 1.09 -14.67
C SER A 329 -8.56 0.39 -13.66
N ARG A 330 -8.21 0.40 -12.36
CA ARG A 330 -9.00 -0.17 -11.25
C ARG A 330 -9.18 0.83 -10.12
#